data_AF-A0A2V8UZ23-F1
#
_entry.id   AF-A0A2V8UZ23-F1
#
_cell.length_a   1.000
_cell.length_b   1.000
_cell.length_c   1.000
_cell.angle_alpha   90.00
_cell.angle_beta   90.00
_cell.angle_gamma   90.00
#
_symmetry.space_group_name_H-M   'P 1'
#
loop_
_entity.id
_entity.type
_entity.pdbx_description
1 polymer ?
#
loop_
_entity_poly.entity_id
_entity_poly.type
_entity_poly.pdbx_seq_one_letter_code
_entity_poly.pdbx_strand_id
1 'polypeptide(L)' 'MDRLATERIKLALKVLDSRYDSAVKVTNAEIETLKKSYLAGDLDGLVIEEIAVAVIYEELDCLKTARQQAKSA' A
#
# COMPACT_ATOMS: atom_id res chain seq x y z
N MET A 1 4.00 -5.24 -14.20
CA MET A 1 3.68 -5.01 -12.77
C MET A 1 3.44 -6.36 -12.16
N ASP A 2 4.03 -6.65 -11.00
CA ASP A 2 3.59 -7.80 -10.21
C ASP A 2 2.11 -7.57 -9.88
N ARG A 3 1.25 -8.52 -10.22
CA ARG A 3 -0.19 -8.44 -9.99
C ARG A 3 -0.48 -8.15 -8.51
N LEU A 4 0.36 -8.65 -7.61
CA LEU A 4 0.21 -8.45 -6.17
C LEU A 4 0.53 -7.01 -5.73
N ALA A 5 1.56 -6.38 -6.32
CA ALA A 5 1.92 -4.98 -6.04
C ALA A 5 0.79 -4.02 -6.45
N THR A 6 0.19 -4.24 -7.63
CA THR A 6 -0.93 -3.43 -8.11
C THR A 6 -2.14 -3.54 -7.19
N GLU A 7 -2.46 -4.73 -6.70
CA GLU A 7 -3.60 -4.93 -5.79
C GLU A 7 -3.37 -4.28 -4.43
N ARG A 8 -2.13 -4.29 -3.91
CA ARG A 8 -1.77 -3.58 -2.68
C ARG A 8 -1.89 -2.06 -2.82
N ILE A 9 -1.45 -1.49 -3.95
CA ILE A 9 -1.63 -0.06 -4.24
C ILE A 9 -3.12 0.30 -4.32
N LYS A 10 -3.93 -0.50 -5.02
CA LYS A 10 -5.39 -0.25 -5.11
C LYS A 10 -6.06 -0.31 -3.75
N LEU A 11 -5.67 -1.28 -2.92
CA LEU A 11 -6.17 -1.40 -1.55
C LEU A 11 -5.81 -0.17 -0.72
N ALA A 12 -4.55 0.27 -0.77
CA ALA A 12 -4.10 1.48 -0.07
C ALA A 12 -4.88 2.73 -0.53
N LEU A 13 -5.10 2.89 -1.84
CA LEU A 13 -5.91 3.98 -2.38
C LEU A 13 -7.36 3.93 -1.89
N LYS A 14 -7.97 2.74 -1.86
CA LYS A 14 -9.32 2.54 -1.33
C LYS A 14 -9.42 2.96 0.15
N VAL A 15 -8.40 2.65 0.96
CA VAL A 15 -8.32 3.09 2.35
C VAL A 15 -8.28 4.60 2.45
N LEU A 16 -7.43 5.26 1.66
CA LEU A 16 -7.34 6.72 1.64
C LEU A 16 -8.64 7.39 1.19
N ASP A 17 -9.30 6.81 0.18
CA ASP A 17 -10.54 7.34 -0.38
C ASP A 17 -11.73 7.21 0.59
N SER A 18 -11.75 6.15 1.41
CA SER A 18 -12.81 5.93 2.42
C SER A 18 -12.93 7.03 3.48
N ARG A 19 -11.88 7.85 3.64
CA ARG A 19 -11.91 9.03 4.52
C ARG A 19 -12.69 10.19 3.92
N TYR A 20 -12.72 10.30 2.59
CA TYR A 20 -13.33 11.41 1.85
C TYR A 20 -14.66 11.02 1.19
N ASP A 21 -14.83 9.76 0.81
CA ASP A 21 -16.05 9.22 0.22
C ASP A 21 -16.70 8.18 1.14
N SER A 22 -17.83 8.56 1.74
CA SER A 22 -18.65 7.68 2.58
C SER A 22 -19.26 6.48 1.85
N ALA A 23 -19.31 6.50 0.51
CA ALA A 23 -19.74 5.35 -0.29
C ALA A 23 -18.66 4.25 -0.34
N VAL A 24 -17.39 4.61 -0.11
CA VAL A 24 -16.27 3.67 -0.12
C VAL A 24 -16.16 2.98 1.23
N LYS A 25 -16.56 1.70 1.26
CA LYS A 25 -16.44 0.85 2.44
C LYS A 25 -15.17 0.02 2.39
N VAL A 26 -14.35 0.16 3.41
CA VAL A 26 -13.18 -0.69 3.66
C VAL A 26 -13.55 -1.71 4.73
N THR A 27 -13.32 -2.97 4.44
CA THR A 27 -13.58 -4.07 5.37
C THR A 27 -12.43 -4.26 6.36
N ASN A 28 -12.69 -4.88 7.50
CA ASN A 28 -11.63 -5.20 8.47
C ASN A 28 -10.55 -6.12 7.86
N ALA A 29 -10.94 -7.06 6.99
CA ALA A 29 -10.00 -7.94 6.30
C ALA A 29 -9.06 -7.15 5.35
N GLU A 30 -9.59 -6.12 4.69
CA GLU A 30 -8.82 -5.20 3.85
C GLU A 30 -7.83 -4.37 4.68
N ILE A 31 -8.26 -3.87 5.84
CA ILE A 31 -7.39 -3.17 6.80
C ILE A 31 -6.27 -4.09 7.29
N GLU A 32 -6.58 -5.33 7.68
CA GLU A 32 -5.58 -6.31 8.11
C GLU A 32 -4.60 -6.66 6.99
N THR A 33 -5.09 -6.79 5.75
CA THR A 33 -4.26 -7.07 4.57
C THR A 33 -3.29 -5.91 4.32
N LEU A 34 -3.77 -4.67 4.44
CA LEU A 34 -2.94 -3.49 4.28
C LEU A 34 -1.87 -3.40 5.38
N LYS A 35 -2.25 -3.64 6.65
CA LYS A 35 -1.31 -3.67 7.78
C LYS A 35 -0.22 -4.72 7.62
N LYS A 36 -0.57 -5.92 7.15
CA LYS A 36 0.40 -6.99 6.85
C LYS A 36 1.32 -6.67 5.67
N SER A 37 0.87 -5.80 4.77
CA SER A 37 1.65 -5.39 3.59
C SER A 37 2.72 -4.36 3.93
N TYR A 38 2.57 -3.64 5.04
CA TYR A 38 3.58 -2.72 5.55
C TYR A 38 4.72 -3.52 6.20
N LEU A 39 5.91 -3.44 5.62
CA LEU A 39 7.08 -4.21 6.07
C LEU A 39 8.03 -3.40 6.95
N ALA A 40 7.80 -2.09 7.11
CA ALA A 40 8.75 -1.17 7.74
C ALA A 40 8.77 -1.22 9.29
N GLY A 41 8.03 -2.13 9.92
CA GLY A 41 8.14 -2.43 11.35
C GLY A 41 6.90 -2.09 12.15
N ASP A 42 7.10 -1.47 13.32
CA ASP A 42 6.05 -1.28 14.33
C ASP A 42 4.90 -0.43 13.79
N LEU A 43 3.67 -0.92 14.02
CA LEU A 43 2.43 -0.27 13.64
C LEU A 43 1.86 0.58 14.78
N ASP A 44 2.46 0.51 15.97
CA ASP A 44 1.99 1.24 17.13
C ASP A 44 2.06 2.75 16.91
N GLY A 45 0.90 3.41 17.07
CA GLY A 45 0.74 4.85 16.90
C GLY A 45 0.45 5.31 15.47
N LEU A 46 0.53 4.44 14.45
CA LEU A 46 0.20 4.80 13.07
C LEU A 46 -1.30 4.70 12.79
N VAL A 47 -1.86 5.72 12.16
CA VAL A 47 -3.22 5.63 11.61
C VAL A 47 -3.23 4.86 10.30
N ILE A 48 -4.38 4.30 9.92
CA ILE A 48 -4.46 3.40 8.76
C ILE A 48 -4.12 4.10 7.44
N GLU A 49 -4.32 5.41 7.37
CA GLU A 49 -3.96 6.26 6.24
C GLU A 49 -2.44 6.43 6.10
N GLU A 50 -1.70 6.53 7.22
CA GLU A 50 -0.24 6.61 7.19
C GLU A 50 0.35 5.28 6.68
N ILE A 51 -0.23 4.17 7.13
CA ILE A 51 0.12 2.83 6.65
C ILE A 51 -0.18 2.72 5.14
N ALA A 52 -1.32 3.21 4.67
CA ALA A 52 -1.68 3.21 3.25
C ALA A 52 -0.68 4.00 2.40
N VAL A 53 -0.30 5.20 2.84
CA VAL A 53 0.70 6.03 2.17
C VAL A 53 2.05 5.33 2.12
N ALA A 54 2.49 4.73 3.23
CA ALA A 54 3.76 4.02 3.29
C ALA A 54 3.80 2.82 2.32
N VAL A 55 2.74 2.01 2.28
CA VAL A 55 2.62 0.88 1.34
C VAL A 55 2.72 1.36 -0.12
N ILE A 56 2.08 2.49 -0.47
CA ILE A 56 2.21 3.05 -1.83
C ILE A 56 3.66 3.43 -2.13
N TYR A 57 4.36 4.10 -1.20
CA TYR A 57 5.74 4.49 -1.39
C TYR A 57 6.67 3.28 -1.54
N GLU A 58 6.53 2.25 -0.70
CA GLU A 58 7.33 1.02 -0.76
C GLU A 58 7.18 0.32 -2.11
N GLU A 59 5.94 0.15 -2.59
CA GLU A 59 5.68 -0.51 -3.87
C GLU A 59 6.23 0.30 -5.06
N LEU A 60 6.09 1.63 -5.03
CA LEU A 60 6.66 2.49 -6.06
C LEU A 60 8.18 2.48 -6.06
N ASP A 61 8.82 2.39 -4.90
CA ASP A 61 10.28 2.35 -4.78
C ASP A 61 10.85 0.99 -5.25
N CYS A 62 10.18 -0.11 -4.90
CA CYS A 62 10.49 -1.45 -5.42
C CYS A 62 10.45 -1.46 -6.96
N LEU A 63 9.44 -0.81 -7.57
CA LEU A 63 9.34 -0.68 -9.02
C LEU A 63 10.46 0.14 -9.64
N LYS A 64 10.87 1.25 -9.00
CA LYS A 64 12.00 2.05 -9.46
C LYS A 64 13.29 1.23 -9.45
N THR A 65 13.55 0.53 -8.35
CA THR A 65 14.73 -0.33 -8.17
C THR A 65 14.75 -1.46 -9.20
N ALA A 66 13.64 -2.18 -9.38
CA ALA A 66 13.52 -3.24 -10.39
C ALA A 66 13.75 -2.71 -11.81
N ARG A 67 13.24 -1.52 -12.13
CA ARG A 67 13.44 -0.89 -13.44
C ARG A 67 14.89 -0.45 -13.67
N GLN A 68 15.60 0.00 -12.64
CA GLN A 68 17.01 0.38 -12.74
C GLN A 68 17.89 -0.86 -12.96
N GLN A 69 17.60 -1.96 -12.26
CA GLN A 69 18.30 -3.24 -12.44
C GLN A 69 18.10 -3.80 -13.85
N ALA A 70 16.88 -3.77 -14.39
CA ALA A 70 16.58 -4.24 -15.74
C ALA A 70 17.23 -3.41 -16.88
N LYS A 71 17.65 -2.17 -16.61
CA LYS A 71 18.37 -1.33 -17.57
C LYS A 71 19.89 -1.53 -17.55
N SER A 72 20.39 -2.16 -16.49
CA SER A 72 21.83 -2.35 -16.25
C SER A 72 22.28 -3.79 -16.55
N ALA A 73 21.33 -4.66 -16.92
CA ALA A 73 21.52 -6.04 -17.36
C ALA A 73 21.31 -6.14 -18.88
#